data_AF-A0A3A6QJR0-F1
#
_entry.id   AF-A0A3A6QJR0-F1
#
_cell.length_a   1.000
_cell.length_b   1.000
_cell.length_c   1.000
_cell.angle_alpha   90.00
_cell.angle_beta   90.00
_cell.angle_gamma   90.00
#
_symmetry.space_group_name_H-M   'P 1'
#
loop_
_entity.id
_entity.type
_entity.pdbx_description
1 polymer ?
#
loop_
_entity_poly.entity_id
_entity_poly.type
_entity_poly.pdbx_seq_one_letter_code
_entity_poly.pdbx_strand_id
1 'polypeptide(L)'
;MNKLLCLLPAALLLAGCSGANVTSQLRALDTNSPEKVLRCESFSTGSSSVNETLEQYDGWAMVYASEYTTDNKTTTEMTMCFEKDAK
;
A
#
# COMPACT_ATOMS: atom_id res chain seq x y z
N MET A 1 -37.69 14.56 26.29
CA MET A 1 -36.71 15.14 25.34
C MET A 1 -35.34 14.45 25.44
N ASN A 2 -35.26 13.10 25.49
CA ASN A 2 -34.00 12.37 25.71
C ASN A 2 -33.48 11.57 24.51
N LYS A 3 -34.23 11.49 23.40
CA LYS A 3 -33.84 10.67 22.23
C LYS A 3 -32.80 11.35 21.34
N LEU A 4 -32.64 12.68 21.43
CA LEU A 4 -31.70 13.44 20.61
C LEU A 4 -30.25 13.33 21.10
N LEU A 5 -30.02 13.07 22.39
CA LEU A 5 -28.69 13.04 22.99
C LEU A 5 -27.87 11.80 22.58
N CYS A 6 -28.54 10.70 22.19
CA CYS A 6 -27.88 9.48 21.74
C CYS A 6 -27.43 9.51 20.27
N LEU A 7 -27.85 10.49 19.46
CA LEU A 7 -27.48 10.59 18.04
C LEU A 7 -26.14 11.32 17.81
N LEU A 8 -25.74 12.20 18.73
CA LEU A 8 -24.47 12.93 18.66
C LEU A 8 -23.23 12.00 18.69
N PRO A 9 -23.14 11.00 19.60
CA PRO A 9 -22.01 10.08 19.64
C PRO A 9 -21.89 9.23 18.38
N ALA A 10 -23.03 8.81 17.80
CA ALA A 10 -23.05 8.00 16.59
C ALA A 10 -22.52 8.80 15.38
N ALA A 11 -22.89 10.08 15.26
CA ALA A 11 -22.40 10.95 14.19
C ALA A 11 -20.88 11.24 14.31
N LEU A 12 -20.37 11.38 15.54
CA LEU A 12 -18.93 11.58 15.78
C LEU A 12 -18.09 10.34 15.44
N LEU A 13 -18.62 9.13 15.69
CA LEU A 13 -17.93 7.88 15.34
C LEU A 13 -17.85 7.65 13.82
N LEU A 14 -18.84 8.11 13.06
CA LEU A 14 -18.85 8.01 11.59
C LEU A 14 -17.91 9.03 10.91
N ALA A 15 -17.65 10.17 11.54
CA ALA A 15 -16.72 11.19 11.03
C ALA A 15 -15.24 10.77 11.08
N GLY A 16 -14.91 9.67 11.75
CA GLY A 16 -13.54 9.12 11.81
C GLY A 16 -13.09 8.36 10.57
N CYS A 17 -14.02 8.00 9.67
CA CYS A 17 -13.70 7.31 8.42
C CYS A 17 -13.35 8.34 7.33
N SER A 18 -12.06 8.65 7.17
CA SER A 18 -11.57 9.37 6.00
C SER A 18 -11.56 8.45 4.77
N GLY A 19 -11.82 9.02 3.59
CA GLY A 19 -11.75 8.30 2.34
C GLY A 19 -10.35 7.73 2.11
N ALA A 20 -10.29 6.50 1.64
CA ALA A 20 -9.04 5.90 1.19
C ALA A 20 -8.74 6.33 -0.24
N ASN A 21 -7.56 6.91 -0.46
CA ASN A 21 -7.01 7.09 -1.79
C ASN A 21 -6.08 5.92 -2.09
N VAL A 22 -6.42 5.17 -3.14
CA VAL A 22 -5.62 4.04 -3.63
C VAL A 22 -5.10 4.40 -5.01
N THR A 23 -3.79 4.49 -5.15
CA THR A 23 -3.13 4.63 -6.45
C THR A 23 -2.31 3.38 -6.71
N SER A 24 -2.34 2.89 -7.95
CA SER A 24 -1.52 1.76 -8.36
C SER A 24 -0.95 1.97 -9.76
N GLN A 25 0.26 1.48 -9.96
CA GLN A 25 0.93 1.46 -11.25
C GLN A 25 1.42 0.04 -11.53
N LEU A 26 1.02 -0.50 -12.67
CA LEU A 26 1.51 -1.76 -13.19
C LEU A 26 2.36 -1.47 -14.43
N ARG A 27 3.59 -1.96 -14.44
CA ARG A 27 4.44 -1.97 -15.63
C ARG A 27 4.25 -3.29 -16.37
N ALA A 28 4.65 -3.33 -17.64
CA ALA A 28 4.52 -4.53 -18.46
C ALA A 28 5.25 -5.71 -17.78
N LEU A 29 4.46 -6.67 -17.29
CA LEU A 29 4.95 -7.97 -16.89
C LEU A 29 5.32 -8.70 -18.17
N ASP A 30 6.56 -9.18 -18.26
CA ASP A 30 6.94 -10.02 -19.40
C ASP A 30 6.34 -11.42 -19.21
N THR A 31 5.12 -11.60 -19.75
CA THR A 31 4.40 -12.88 -19.69
C THR A 31 4.98 -13.95 -20.62
N ASN A 32 5.98 -13.61 -21.45
CA ASN A 32 6.60 -14.55 -22.40
C ASN A 32 7.82 -15.26 -21.82
N SER A 33 8.28 -14.83 -20.65
CA SER A 33 9.36 -15.46 -19.90
C SER A 33 8.76 -16.24 -18.72
N PRO A 34 8.43 -17.54 -18.88
CA PRO A 34 7.83 -18.35 -17.81
C PRO A 34 8.76 -18.53 -16.60
N GLU A 35 10.03 -18.16 -16.74
CA GLU A 35 11.08 -18.27 -15.73
C GLU A 35 11.29 -16.94 -15.00
N LYS A 36 10.25 -16.20 -14.63
CA LYS A 36 10.40 -15.01 -13.76
C LYS A 36 9.92 -15.28 -12.35
N VAL A 37 10.73 -14.90 -11.36
CA VAL A 37 10.35 -14.92 -9.94
C VAL A 37 9.76 -13.56 -9.58
N LEU A 38 8.52 -13.55 -9.07
CA LEU A 38 7.86 -12.36 -8.53
C LEU A 38 7.92 -12.36 -7.00
N ARG A 39 8.28 -11.22 -6.41
CA ARG A 39 8.26 -10.98 -4.96
C ARG A 39 7.58 -9.66 -4.66
N CYS A 40 6.74 -9.62 -3.64
CA CYS A 40 6.05 -8.41 -3.24
C CYS A 40 6.31 -8.11 -1.76
N GLU A 41 6.53 -6.83 -1.45
CA GLU A 41 6.63 -6.33 -0.07
C GLU A 41 5.55 -5.31 0.20
N SER A 42 5.07 -5.29 1.44
CA SER A 42 4.18 -4.26 1.94
C SER A 42 4.83 -3.56 3.13
N PHE A 43 4.88 -2.23 3.10
CA PHE A 43 5.47 -1.42 4.15
C PHE A 43 4.76 -0.08 4.32
N SER A 44 4.81 0.47 5.52
CA SER A 44 4.37 1.83 5.78
C SER A 44 5.51 2.81 5.47
N THR A 45 5.23 3.91 4.79
CA THR A 45 6.25 4.93 4.45
C THR A 45 6.86 5.61 5.67
N GLY A 46 6.22 5.50 6.84
CA GLY A 46 6.78 5.95 8.11
C GLY A 46 7.76 4.98 8.77
N SER A 47 7.97 3.78 8.21
CA SER A 47 8.92 2.82 8.77
C SER A 47 10.36 3.18 8.42
N SER A 48 11.26 3.11 9.40
CA SER A 48 12.70 3.31 9.18
C SER A 48 13.35 2.15 8.44
N SER A 49 12.70 0.99 8.35
CA SER A 49 13.25 -0.25 7.75
C SER A 49 12.99 -0.38 6.24
N VAL A 50 12.34 0.60 5.61
CA VAL A 50 11.95 0.50 4.19
C VAL A 50 13.19 0.35 3.31
N ASN A 51 14.24 1.13 3.55
CA ASN A 51 15.46 1.06 2.76
C ASN A 51 16.11 -0.33 2.84
N GLU A 52 16.29 -0.87 4.04
CA GLU A 52 16.84 -2.22 4.25
C GLU A 52 16.00 -3.30 3.55
N THR A 53 14.67 -3.12 3.53
CA THR A 53 13.72 -4.03 2.87
C THR A 53 13.77 -3.93 1.34
N LEU A 54 14.13 -2.76 0.80
CA LEU A 54 14.22 -2.53 -0.65
C LEU A 54 15.58 -2.93 -1.22
N GLU A 55 16.67 -2.83 -0.44
CA GLU A 55 18.03 -3.23 -0.84
C GLU A 55 18.11 -4.70 -1.29
N GLN A 56 17.32 -5.61 -0.71
CA GLN A 56 17.30 -7.02 -1.13
C GLN A 56 16.79 -7.23 -2.57
N TYR A 57 16.14 -6.22 -3.15
CA TYR A 57 15.64 -6.22 -4.53
C TYR A 57 16.52 -5.42 -5.50
N ASP A 58 17.75 -5.06 -5.11
CA ASP A 58 18.70 -4.42 -6.02
C ASP A 58 18.94 -5.30 -7.26
N GLY A 59 18.76 -4.69 -8.44
CA GLY A 59 18.85 -5.37 -9.73
C GLY A 59 17.62 -6.19 -10.13
N TRP A 60 16.53 -6.16 -9.35
CA TRP A 60 15.21 -6.64 -9.76
C TRP A 60 14.43 -5.53 -10.46
N ALA A 61 13.53 -5.89 -11.38
CA ALA A 61 12.65 -4.94 -12.04
C ALA A 61 11.38 -4.73 -11.21
N MET A 62 11.11 -3.50 -10.77
CA MET A 62 9.82 -3.16 -10.14
C MET A 62 8.71 -3.19 -11.20
N VAL A 63 7.69 -4.01 -10.97
CA VAL A 63 6.58 -4.22 -11.91
C VAL A 63 5.25 -3.74 -11.38
N TYR A 64 5.10 -3.63 -10.08
CA TYR A 64 3.88 -3.14 -9.45
C TYR A 64 4.22 -2.26 -8.25
N ALA A 65 3.50 -1.16 -8.11
CA ALA A 65 3.47 -0.37 -6.90
C ALA A 65 2.03 0.06 -6.63
N SER A 66 1.57 -0.07 -5.39
CA SER A 66 0.32 0.54 -4.94
C SER A 66 0.51 1.24 -3.62
N GLU A 67 -0.15 2.37 -3.48
CA GLU A 67 -0.17 3.17 -2.27
C GLU A 67 -1.61 3.30 -1.79
N TYR A 68 -1.78 3.17 -0.49
CA TYR A 68 -3.02 3.36 0.24
C TYR A 68 -2.78 4.45 1.28
N THR A 69 -3.49 5.56 1.13
CA THR A 69 -3.43 6.68 2.08
C THR A 69 -4.84 7.13 2.47
N THR A 70 -4.98 7.69 3.66
CA THR A 70 -6.22 8.29 4.16
C THR A 70 -5.88 9.67 4.72
N ASP A 71 -6.76 10.66 4.58
CA ASP A 71 -6.47 12.05 4.98
C ASP A 71 -6.21 12.21 6.49
N ASN A 72 -6.63 11.23 7.29
CA ASN A 72 -6.43 11.18 8.74
C ASN A 72 -5.15 10.42 9.17
N LYS A 73 -4.34 9.94 8.22
CA LYS A 73 -3.05 9.28 8.49
C LYS A 73 -1.89 10.12 7.96
N THR A 74 -0.81 10.17 8.73
CA THR A 74 0.45 10.83 8.34
C THR A 74 1.37 9.94 7.52
N THR A 75 1.06 8.65 7.42
CA THR A 75 1.84 7.64 6.70
C THR A 75 0.98 6.98 5.63
N THR A 76 1.63 6.41 4.63
CA THR A 76 1.01 5.70 3.51
C THR A 76 1.40 4.24 3.60
N GLU A 77 0.44 3.34 3.45
CA GLU A 77 0.73 1.91 3.30
C GLU A 77 1.03 1.64 1.83
N MET A 78 2.15 1.01 1.54
CA MET A 78 2.64 0.80 0.19
C MET A 78 2.89 -0.68 -0.04
N THR A 79 2.54 -1.18 -1.22
CA THR A 79 2.88 -2.52 -1.69
C THR A 79 3.66 -2.39 -2.98
N MET A 80 4.85 -2.98 -3.05
CA MET A 80 5.68 -3.02 -4.25
C MET A 80 5.95 -4.46 -4.64
N CYS A 81 5.92 -4.77 -5.94
CA CYS A 81 6.36 -6.06 -6.46
C CYS A 81 7.50 -5.91 -7.45
N PHE A 82 8.43 -6.85 -7.36
CA PHE A 82 9.67 -6.93 -8.12
C PHE A 82 9.74 -8.28 -8.82
N GLU A 83 10.20 -8.26 -10.07
CA GLU A 83 10.48 -9.45 -10.86
C GLU A 83 11.98 -9.58 -11.15
N LYS A 84 12.45 -10.82 -11.30
CA LYS A 84 13.78 -11.15 -11.77
C LYS A 84 13.74 -12.48 -12.51
N ASP A 85 14.61 -12.64 -13.49
CA ASP A 85 14.78 -13.92 -14.17
C ASP A 85 15.22 -14.99 -13.16
N ALA A 86 14.50 -16.10 -13.14
CA ALA A 86 14.90 -17.33 -12.48
C ALA A 86 16.15 -17.83 -13.21
N LYS A 87 17.23 -18.04 -12.45
CA LYS A 87 18.47 -18.60 -12.98
C LYS A 87 18.30 -20.02 -13.51
#